data_AF-A0A4U0VE12-F1
#
_entry.id   AF-A0A4U0VE12-F1
#
_cell.length_a   1.000
_cell.length_b   1.000
_cell.length_c   1.000
_cell.angle_alpha   90.00
_cell.angle_beta   90.00
_cell.angle_gamma   90.00
#
_symmetry.space_group_name_H-M   'P 1'
#
loop_
_entity.id
_entity.type
_entity.pdbx_description
1 polymer ?
#
loop_
_entity_poly.entity_id
_entity_poly.type
_entity_poly.pdbx_seq_one_letter_code
_entity_poly.pdbx_strand_id
1 'polypeptide(L)'
;MSRLPKQPRDQLRPDQQELQDHFRSSVERAVGSDHKATSTTAKPSDAATGTAERPLAVGGPFPFFAVLPDIGRLSLDVLVGLGEATQGVLPLDAREVASFVCASHFGSAYATQAHTQIATKLKLLSHAQCQTISAGGKAEGLSEAGSLAYETAHYLLNVRGSLSPEIWDQCLRAFGKEGTVGLVHYVALYTWTSIALNAADVTASGGND
;
A
#
# COMPACT_ATOMS: atom_id res chain seq x y z
N MET A 1 21.11 -3.46 -6.88
CA MET A 1 20.83 -2.30 -7.78
C MET A 1 19.58 -2.65 -8.57
N SER A 2 18.56 -1.78 -8.55
CA SER A 2 17.31 -2.00 -9.30
C SER A 2 17.59 -2.29 -10.78
N ARG A 3 16.83 -3.21 -11.37
CA ARG A 3 16.86 -3.50 -12.83
C ARG A 3 16.33 -2.32 -13.65
N LEU A 4 15.58 -1.42 -13.02
CA LEU A 4 15.04 -0.20 -13.60
C LEU A 4 15.53 0.98 -12.77
N PRO A 5 16.70 1.56 -13.11
CA PRO A 5 17.25 2.68 -12.36
C PRO A 5 16.37 3.92 -12.53
N LYS A 6 16.39 4.79 -11.51
CA LYS A 6 15.72 6.08 -11.56
C LYS A 6 16.38 6.94 -12.65
N GLN A 7 15.55 7.59 -13.46
CA GLN A 7 16.01 8.52 -14.47
C GLN A 7 15.63 9.96 -14.09
N PRO A 8 16.52 10.94 -14.34
CA PRO A 8 16.17 12.36 -14.33
C PRO A 8 14.98 12.64 -15.27
N ARG A 9 14.12 13.58 -14.90
CA ARG A 9 12.89 13.89 -15.66
C ARG A 9 13.17 14.31 -17.10
N ASP A 10 14.25 15.04 -17.34
CA ASP A 10 14.69 15.49 -18.68
C ASP A 10 15.18 14.35 -19.57
N GLN A 11 15.46 13.18 -19.00
CA GLN A 11 15.81 11.95 -19.72
C GLN A 11 14.61 11.03 -19.97
N LEU A 12 13.44 11.34 -19.41
CA LEU A 12 12.20 10.60 -19.65
C LEU A 12 11.57 10.99 -20.98
N ARG A 13 10.92 10.04 -21.65
CA ARG A 13 10.04 10.33 -22.80
C ARG A 13 8.82 11.18 -22.37
N PRO A 14 8.16 11.90 -23.29
CA PRO A 14 7.00 12.73 -22.95
C PRO A 14 5.88 12.00 -22.19
N ASP A 15 5.53 10.78 -22.60
CA ASP A 15 4.53 9.92 -21.95
C ASP A 15 4.93 9.52 -20.51
N GLN A 16 6.22 9.28 -20.28
CA GLN A 16 6.76 8.98 -18.95
C GLN A 16 6.79 10.21 -18.04
N GLN A 17 7.05 11.40 -18.61
CA GLN A 17 6.99 12.67 -17.90
C GLN A 17 5.55 12.97 -17.44
N GLU A 18 4.56 12.77 -18.31
CA GLU A 18 3.14 12.90 -17.96
C GLU A 18 2.75 11.94 -16.83
N LEU A 19 3.19 10.68 -16.91
CA LEU A 19 2.98 9.72 -15.82
C LEU A 19 3.66 10.18 -14.52
N GLN A 20 4.87 10.77 -14.58
CA GLN A 20 5.56 11.27 -13.39
C GLN A 20 4.77 12.39 -12.71
N ASP A 21 4.21 13.31 -13.50
CA ASP A 21 3.36 14.38 -13.00
C ASP A 21 2.05 13.82 -12.42
N HIS A 22 1.44 12.83 -13.07
CA HIS A 22 0.26 12.12 -12.55
C HIS A 22 0.56 11.40 -11.23
N PHE A 23 1.68 10.68 -11.14
CA PHE A 23 2.14 9.98 -9.94
C PHE A 23 2.31 10.93 -8.77
N ARG A 24 3.00 12.06 -8.99
CA ARG A 24 3.19 13.10 -7.97
C ARG A 24 1.85 13.64 -7.46
N SER A 25 0.94 13.99 -8.37
CA SER A 25 -0.39 14.51 -8.00
C SER A 25 -1.26 13.48 -7.26
N SER A 26 -1.13 12.21 -7.62
CA SER A 26 -1.88 11.10 -7.02
C SER A 26 -1.43 10.80 -5.61
N VAL A 27 -0.10 10.80 -5.37
CA VAL A 27 0.47 10.65 -4.03
C VAL A 27 0.04 11.82 -3.13
N GLU A 28 0.03 13.05 -3.64
CA GLU A 28 -0.46 14.22 -2.88
C GLU A 28 -1.94 14.07 -2.49
N ARG A 29 -2.78 13.56 -3.41
CA ARG A 29 -4.21 13.31 -3.15
C ARG A 29 -4.42 12.25 -2.08
N ALA A 30 -3.75 11.10 -2.19
CA ALA A 30 -3.86 10.00 -1.24
C ALA A 30 -3.40 10.41 0.18
N VAL A 31 -2.33 11.19 0.30
CA VAL A 31 -1.89 11.72 1.59
C VAL A 31 -2.93 12.69 2.17
N GLY A 32 -3.55 13.52 1.33
CA GLY A 32 -4.59 14.47 1.76
C GLY A 32 -5.87 13.82 2.26
N SER A 33 -6.29 12.69 1.68
CA SER A 33 -7.47 11.94 2.14
C SER A 33 -7.25 11.30 3.51
N ASP A 34 -6.07 10.75 3.76
CA ASP A 34 -5.74 10.08 5.03
C ASP A 34 -5.63 11.07 6.20
N HIS A 35 -5.15 12.29 5.95
CA HIS A 35 -5.13 13.37 6.96
C HIS A 35 -6.54 13.83 7.36
N LYS A 36 -7.52 13.80 6.44
CA LYS A 36 -8.92 14.11 6.77
C LYS A 36 -9.58 12.98 7.58
N ALA A 37 -9.23 11.72 7.31
CA ALA A 37 -9.78 10.57 8.04
C ALA A 37 -9.28 10.51 9.50
N THR A 38 -8.10 11.06 9.79
CA THR A 38 -7.47 11.06 11.12
C THR A 38 -7.75 12.33 11.94
N SER A 39 -8.37 13.35 11.34
CA SER A 39 -8.63 14.64 11.97
C SER A 39 -10.09 14.78 12.40
N THR A 40 -10.42 14.30 13.59
CA THR A 40 -11.60 14.79 14.33
C THR A 40 -11.25 15.64 15.56
N THR A 41 -9.99 15.75 16.00
CA THR A 41 -9.63 16.63 17.15
C THR A 41 -8.15 17.08 17.20
N ALA A 42 -7.55 17.60 16.13
CA ALA A 42 -6.21 18.18 16.24
C ALA A 42 -6.06 19.49 15.44
N LYS A 43 -5.65 20.56 16.14
CA LYS A 43 -5.28 21.85 15.56
C LYS A 43 -4.06 21.69 14.63
N PRO A 44 -3.97 22.52 13.57
CA PRO A 44 -2.85 22.46 12.64
C PRO A 44 -1.61 23.08 13.28
N SER A 45 -0.53 22.31 13.41
CA SER A 45 0.79 22.85 13.71
C SER A 45 1.80 22.45 12.63
N ASP A 46 2.40 23.47 12.05
CA ASP A 46 3.68 23.55 11.35
C ASP A 46 4.03 22.40 10.40
N ALA A 47 3.70 22.64 9.13
CA ALA A 47 4.24 21.93 7.98
C ALA A 47 5.78 21.97 8.02
N ALA A 48 6.37 20.85 8.43
CA ALA A 48 7.80 20.63 8.36
C ALA A 48 8.25 20.57 6.89
N THR A 49 9.00 21.59 6.49
CA THR A 49 9.80 21.75 5.28
C THR A 49 10.99 20.78 5.21
N GLY A 50 10.72 19.47 5.35
CA GLY A 50 11.73 18.42 5.22
C GLY A 50 11.44 17.54 4.01
N THR A 51 12.33 17.57 3.01
CA THR A 51 12.37 16.65 1.85
C THR A 51 12.78 15.23 2.26
N ALA A 52 12.26 14.72 3.38
CA ALA A 52 12.41 13.32 3.74
C ALA A 52 11.64 12.49 2.71
N GLU A 53 12.34 11.56 2.06
CA GLU A 53 11.77 10.69 1.03
C GLU A 53 10.49 10.05 1.57
N ARG A 54 9.37 10.42 0.94
CA ARG A 54 8.06 9.87 1.27
C ARG A 54 8.05 8.38 0.89
N PRO A 55 7.30 7.51 1.58
CA PRO A 55 7.21 6.08 1.26
C PRO A 55 6.73 5.77 -0.17
N LEU A 56 6.24 6.78 -0.88
CA LEU A 56 5.85 6.77 -2.29
C LEU A 56 6.65 7.81 -3.09
N ALA A 57 7.91 8.06 -2.75
CA ALA A 57 8.76 8.98 -3.50
C ALA A 57 8.91 8.49 -4.95
N VAL A 58 9.34 9.39 -5.83
CA VAL A 58 9.70 9.07 -7.22
C VAL A 58 10.81 7.99 -7.30
N GLY A 59 11.50 7.70 -6.19
CA GLY A 59 12.24 6.45 -5.96
C GLY A 59 11.34 5.39 -5.31
N GLY A 60 11.02 4.32 -6.05
CA GLY A 60 10.00 3.34 -5.67
C GLY A 60 9.44 2.58 -6.87
N PRO A 61 8.11 2.37 -6.97
CA PRO A 61 7.50 1.67 -8.11
C PRO A 61 7.52 2.46 -9.42
N PHE A 62 7.81 3.76 -9.39
CA PHE A 62 7.70 4.63 -10.56
C PHE A 62 8.53 4.16 -11.77
N PRO A 63 9.83 3.80 -11.66
CA PRO A 63 10.59 3.30 -12.80
C PRO A 63 9.97 2.09 -13.49
N PHE A 64 9.29 1.20 -12.73
CA PHE A 64 8.55 0.07 -13.30
C PHE A 64 7.32 0.54 -14.08
N PHE A 65 6.50 1.42 -13.49
CA PHE A 65 5.32 1.98 -14.14
C PHE A 65 5.66 2.83 -15.37
N ALA A 66 6.80 3.51 -15.37
CA ALA A 66 7.27 4.33 -16.48
C ALA A 66 7.66 3.52 -17.72
N VAL A 67 7.93 2.21 -17.60
CA VAL A 67 8.19 1.38 -18.80
C VAL A 67 6.94 1.27 -19.68
N LEU A 68 5.76 1.13 -19.05
CA LEU A 68 4.44 1.08 -19.71
C LEU A 68 3.49 2.13 -19.11
N PRO A 69 3.59 3.41 -19.52
CA PRO A 69 2.95 4.53 -18.83
C PRO A 69 1.43 4.42 -18.67
N ASP A 70 0.71 3.90 -19.67
CA ASP A 70 -0.74 3.71 -19.59
C ASP A 70 -1.14 2.72 -18.50
N ILE A 71 -0.40 1.61 -18.38
CA ILE A 71 -0.63 0.62 -17.32
C ILE A 71 -0.23 1.19 -15.96
N GLY A 72 0.88 1.92 -15.90
CA GLY A 72 1.32 2.63 -14.71
C GLY A 72 0.26 3.60 -14.20
N ARG A 73 -0.35 4.38 -15.10
CA ARG A 73 -1.43 5.32 -14.79
C ARG A 73 -2.65 4.61 -14.24
N LEU A 74 -3.14 3.57 -14.90
CA LEU A 74 -4.28 2.77 -14.43
C LEU A 74 -4.02 2.18 -13.04
N SER A 75 -2.80 1.73 -12.77
CA SER A 75 -2.42 1.16 -11.48
C SER A 75 -2.49 2.19 -10.35
N LEU A 76 -2.05 3.42 -10.63
CA LEU A 76 -2.14 4.53 -9.68
C LEU A 76 -3.59 4.99 -9.48
N ASP A 77 -4.39 5.03 -10.54
CA ASP A 77 -5.81 5.39 -10.47
C ASP A 77 -6.58 4.35 -9.65
N VAL A 78 -6.27 3.06 -9.79
CA VAL A 78 -6.82 2.01 -8.93
C VAL A 78 -6.41 2.22 -7.48
N LEU A 79 -5.14 2.52 -7.19
CA LEU A 79 -4.66 2.77 -5.83
C LEU A 79 -5.41 3.93 -5.16
N VAL A 80 -5.49 5.08 -5.83
CA VAL A 80 -6.12 6.28 -5.27
C VAL A 80 -7.63 6.12 -5.20
N GLY A 81 -8.25 5.64 -6.28
CA GLY A 81 -9.69 5.40 -6.35
C GLY A 81 -10.16 4.38 -5.33
N LEU A 82 -9.35 3.35 -5.04
CA LEU A 82 -9.66 2.38 -3.98
C LEU A 82 -9.64 3.03 -2.59
N GLY A 83 -8.66 3.90 -2.31
CA GLY A 83 -8.58 4.65 -1.05
C GLY A 83 -9.80 5.54 -0.82
N GLU A 84 -10.22 6.26 -1.86
CA GLU A 84 -11.42 7.11 -1.87
C GLU A 84 -12.72 6.28 -1.74
N ALA A 85 -12.86 5.23 -2.53
CA ALA A 85 -14.08 4.40 -2.56
C ALA A 85 -14.31 3.62 -1.27
N THR A 86 -13.24 3.31 -0.53
CA THR A 86 -13.33 2.56 0.73
C THR A 86 -13.43 3.47 1.95
N GLN A 87 -13.34 4.80 1.77
CA GLN A 87 -13.41 5.77 2.87
C GLN A 87 -14.73 5.64 3.64
N GLY A 88 -14.63 5.45 4.97
CA GLY A 88 -15.78 5.27 5.85
C GLY A 88 -16.37 3.85 5.87
N VAL A 89 -15.97 2.94 4.98
CA VAL A 89 -16.47 1.55 4.95
C VAL A 89 -15.41 0.50 5.24
N LEU A 90 -14.13 0.80 5.00
CA LEU A 90 -13.01 -0.05 5.39
C LEU A 90 -12.05 0.74 6.29
N PRO A 91 -11.87 0.35 7.56
CA PRO A 91 -10.93 0.97 8.49
C PRO A 91 -9.48 1.00 7.98
N LEU A 92 -8.72 2.03 8.36
CA LEU A 92 -7.35 2.26 7.88
C LEU A 92 -6.38 1.15 8.31
N ASP A 93 -6.56 0.61 9.52
CA ASP A 93 -5.80 -0.54 10.03
C ASP A 93 -6.02 -1.80 9.19
N ALA A 94 -7.25 -2.09 8.76
CA ALA A 94 -7.56 -3.21 7.88
C ALA A 94 -6.88 -3.07 6.51
N ARG A 95 -6.89 -1.86 5.92
CA ARG A 95 -6.20 -1.57 4.65
C ARG A 95 -4.71 -1.81 4.77
N GLU A 96 -4.10 -1.25 5.82
CA GLU A 96 -2.65 -1.32 6.03
C GLU A 96 -2.20 -2.75 6.32
N VAL A 97 -2.91 -3.48 7.19
CA VAL A 97 -2.58 -4.89 7.49
C VAL A 97 -2.68 -5.76 6.24
N ALA A 98 -3.75 -5.63 5.43
CA ALA A 98 -3.88 -6.39 4.20
C ALA A 98 -2.74 -6.12 3.20
N SER A 99 -2.39 -4.84 3.03
CA SER A 99 -1.30 -4.40 2.15
C SER A 99 0.05 -4.95 2.61
N PHE A 100 0.32 -4.87 3.92
CA PHE A 100 1.56 -5.34 4.52
C PHE A 100 1.71 -6.87 4.49
N VAL A 101 0.61 -7.61 4.71
CA VAL A 101 0.61 -9.08 4.58
C VAL A 101 0.97 -9.48 3.15
N CYS A 102 0.43 -8.81 2.13
CA CYS A 102 0.77 -9.09 0.74
C CYS A 102 2.25 -8.79 0.44
N ALA A 103 2.74 -7.63 0.86
CA ALA A 103 4.14 -7.25 0.69
C ALA A 103 5.10 -8.27 1.32
N SER A 104 4.80 -8.69 2.54
CA SER A 104 5.57 -9.68 3.29
C SER A 104 5.52 -11.06 2.64
N HIS A 105 4.34 -11.51 2.21
CA HIS A 105 4.15 -12.82 1.57
C HIS A 105 5.01 -12.99 0.32
N PHE A 106 5.08 -11.97 -0.53
CA PHE A 106 5.92 -11.99 -1.73
C PHE A 106 7.37 -11.59 -1.47
N GLY A 107 7.74 -11.21 -0.24
CA GLY A 107 9.11 -10.80 0.09
C GLY A 107 9.56 -9.51 -0.61
N SER A 108 8.63 -8.59 -0.91
CA SER A 108 8.95 -7.33 -1.58
C SER A 108 9.63 -6.35 -0.62
N ALA A 109 10.96 -6.28 -0.67
CA ALA A 109 11.79 -5.47 0.24
C ALA A 109 11.31 -4.01 0.36
N TYR A 110 11.07 -3.35 -0.77
CA TYR A 110 10.57 -1.97 -0.79
C TYR A 110 9.18 -1.85 -0.15
N ALA A 111 8.20 -2.61 -0.64
CA ALA A 111 6.82 -2.53 -0.12
C ALA A 111 6.75 -2.88 1.37
N THR A 112 7.46 -3.91 1.82
CA THR A 112 7.52 -4.31 3.24
C THR A 112 8.09 -3.18 4.10
N GLN A 113 9.15 -2.51 3.66
CA GLN A 113 9.68 -1.36 4.40
C GLN A 113 8.71 -0.17 4.37
N ALA A 114 8.12 0.14 3.22
CA ALA A 114 7.17 1.24 3.08
C ALA A 114 5.97 1.06 4.03
N HIS A 115 5.36 -0.12 4.05
CA HIS A 115 4.25 -0.44 4.94
C HIS A 115 4.68 -0.51 6.42
N THR A 116 5.89 -0.99 6.72
CA THR A 116 6.44 -0.89 8.08
C THR A 116 6.50 0.58 8.54
N GLN A 117 6.98 1.49 7.70
CA GLN A 117 7.06 2.92 8.02
C GLN A 117 5.68 3.55 8.14
N ILE A 118 4.74 3.23 7.24
CA ILE A 118 3.37 3.75 7.28
C ILE A 118 2.67 3.30 8.56
N ALA A 119 2.63 1.99 8.81
CA ALA A 119 1.95 1.41 9.96
C ALA A 119 2.47 1.93 11.30
N THR A 120 3.80 2.08 11.43
CA THR A 120 4.43 2.59 12.67
C THR A 120 4.23 4.09 12.83
N LYS A 121 4.36 4.88 11.76
CA LYS A 121 4.14 6.33 11.79
C LYS A 121 2.68 6.67 12.14
N LEU A 122 1.73 5.91 11.63
CA LEU A 122 0.31 6.07 11.91
C LEU A 122 -0.13 5.39 13.22
N LYS A 123 0.80 4.74 13.93
CA LYS A 123 0.53 3.99 15.17
C LYS A 123 -0.55 2.90 15.02
N LEU A 124 -0.69 2.35 13.82
CA LEU A 124 -1.60 1.24 13.52
C LEU A 124 -1.00 -0.09 13.99
N LEU A 125 0.33 -0.20 13.91
CA LEU A 125 1.09 -1.37 14.36
C LEU A 125 2.33 -0.94 15.14
N SER A 126 2.70 -1.74 16.13
CA SER A 126 4.00 -1.65 16.80
C SER A 126 5.10 -2.28 15.94
N HIS A 127 6.37 -1.93 16.21
CA HIS A 127 7.51 -2.56 15.54
C HIS A 127 7.53 -4.10 15.70
N ALA A 128 7.15 -4.62 16.87
CA ALA A 128 7.08 -6.06 17.10
C ALA A 128 6.00 -6.73 16.23
N GLN A 129 4.83 -6.09 16.09
CA GLN A 129 3.79 -6.59 15.18
C GLN A 129 4.26 -6.56 13.72
N CYS A 130 4.95 -5.51 13.31
CA CYS A 130 5.53 -5.43 11.96
C CYS A 130 6.56 -6.54 11.70
N GLN A 131 7.41 -6.85 12.68
CA GLN A 131 8.39 -7.94 12.58
C GLN A 131 7.70 -9.30 12.42
N THR A 132 6.66 -9.57 13.21
CA THR A 132 5.90 -10.82 13.11
C THR A 132 5.22 -10.97 11.75
N ILE A 133 4.55 -9.92 11.26
CA ILE A 133 3.90 -9.93 9.94
C ILE A 133 4.94 -10.10 8.82
N SER A 134 6.08 -9.42 8.91
CA SER A 134 7.18 -9.56 7.94
C SER A 134 7.76 -10.97 7.90
N ALA A 135 7.72 -11.70 9.01
CA ALA A 135 8.13 -13.10 9.09
C ALA A 135 7.03 -14.09 8.63
N GLY A 136 5.89 -13.59 8.11
CA GLY A 136 4.76 -14.40 7.66
C GLY A 136 3.85 -14.90 8.78
N GLY A 137 4.00 -14.36 9.99
CA GLY A 137 3.19 -14.72 11.16
C GLY A 137 2.05 -13.74 11.42
N LYS A 138 0.99 -14.22 12.08
CA LYS A 138 -0.08 -13.36 12.59
C LYS A 138 0.39 -12.73 13.90
N ALA A 139 0.49 -11.41 13.94
CA ALA A 139 0.87 -10.71 15.16
C ALA A 139 -0.26 -10.74 16.20
N GLU A 140 0.10 -10.82 17.48
CA GLU A 140 -0.84 -10.67 18.58
C GLU A 140 -1.24 -9.20 18.79
N GLY A 141 -2.40 -8.97 19.40
CA GLY A 141 -2.88 -7.63 19.75
C GLY A 141 -3.24 -6.74 18.56
N LEU A 142 -3.48 -7.31 17.38
CA LEU A 142 -4.12 -6.58 16.28
C LEU A 142 -5.53 -6.16 16.69
N SER A 143 -6.01 -5.04 16.17
CA SER A 143 -7.43 -4.68 16.26
C SER A 143 -8.30 -5.77 15.64
N GLU A 144 -9.61 -5.78 15.94
CA GLU A 144 -10.54 -6.73 15.33
C GLU A 144 -10.53 -6.61 13.79
N ALA A 145 -10.56 -5.38 13.27
CA ALA A 145 -10.51 -5.10 11.84
C ALA A 145 -9.18 -5.53 11.20
N GLY A 146 -8.04 -5.23 11.85
CA GLY A 146 -6.72 -5.65 11.39
C GLY A 146 -6.52 -7.17 11.44
N SER A 147 -7.03 -7.82 12.48
CA SER A 147 -7.01 -9.28 12.63
C SER A 147 -7.79 -9.98 11.51
N LEU A 148 -9.00 -9.51 11.22
CA LEU A 148 -9.83 -10.05 10.12
C LEU A 148 -9.21 -9.76 8.74
N ALA A 149 -8.60 -8.59 8.57
CA ALA A 149 -7.86 -8.26 7.35
C ALA A 149 -6.64 -9.17 7.14
N TYR A 150 -5.89 -9.47 8.21
CA TYR A 150 -4.80 -10.45 8.15
C TYR A 150 -5.31 -11.82 7.71
N GLU A 151 -6.36 -12.33 8.37
CA GLU A 151 -6.92 -13.66 8.07
C GLU A 151 -7.43 -13.76 6.63
N THR A 152 -8.12 -12.71 6.17
CA THR A 152 -8.63 -12.64 4.80
C THR A 152 -7.50 -12.61 3.78
N ALA A 153 -6.51 -11.74 3.96
CA ALA A 153 -5.36 -11.64 3.07
C ALA A 153 -4.55 -12.94 3.06
N HIS A 154 -4.25 -13.48 4.24
CA HIS A 154 -3.52 -14.73 4.39
C HIS A 154 -4.25 -15.90 3.72
N TYR A 155 -5.59 -15.99 3.87
CA TYR A 155 -6.38 -17.03 3.21
C TYR A 155 -6.29 -16.90 1.69
N LEU A 156 -6.57 -15.71 1.14
CA LEU A 156 -6.56 -15.46 -0.31
C LEU A 156 -5.19 -15.73 -0.96
N LEU A 157 -4.10 -15.52 -0.22
CA LEU A 157 -2.74 -15.76 -0.70
C LEU A 157 -2.33 -17.24 -0.64
N ASN A 158 -2.87 -18.03 0.29
CA ASN A 158 -2.41 -19.40 0.54
C ASN A 158 -3.39 -20.50 0.11
N VAL A 159 -4.68 -20.17 -0.03
CA VAL A 159 -5.73 -21.15 -0.34
C VAL A 159 -6.27 -20.90 -1.75
N ARG A 160 -6.23 -21.96 -2.58
CA ARG A 160 -6.81 -21.90 -3.93
C ARG A 160 -8.33 -22.06 -3.87
N GLY A 161 -9.04 -21.26 -4.66
CA GLY A 161 -10.49 -21.35 -4.79
C GLY A 161 -11.21 -20.18 -4.13
N SER A 162 -12.48 -20.38 -3.79
CA SER A 162 -13.32 -19.37 -3.14
C SER A 162 -12.82 -19.05 -1.73
N LEU A 163 -12.98 -17.79 -1.32
CA LEU A 163 -12.85 -17.41 0.10
C LEU A 163 -13.81 -18.26 0.95
N SER A 164 -13.38 -18.63 2.16
CA SER A 164 -14.25 -19.35 3.10
C SER A 164 -15.55 -18.57 3.33
N PRO A 165 -16.73 -19.23 3.29
CA PRO A 165 -18.00 -18.59 3.61
C PRO A 165 -17.99 -17.92 4.99
N GLU A 166 -17.32 -18.54 5.96
CA GLU A 166 -17.21 -18.02 7.32
C GLU A 166 -16.42 -16.71 7.36
N ILE A 167 -15.27 -16.63 6.67
CA ILE A 167 -14.49 -15.38 6.56
C ILE A 167 -15.29 -14.33 5.80
N TRP A 168 -15.93 -14.70 4.69
CA TRP A 168 -16.76 -13.80 3.91
C TRP A 168 -17.88 -13.17 4.76
N ASP A 169 -18.61 -13.99 5.51
CA ASP A 169 -19.70 -13.53 6.37
C ASP A 169 -19.20 -12.65 7.53
N GLN A 170 -18.01 -12.93 8.06
CA GLN A 170 -17.36 -12.06 9.05
C GLN A 170 -17.00 -10.70 8.44
N CYS A 171 -16.43 -10.66 7.24
CA CYS A 171 -16.15 -9.42 6.54
C CYS A 171 -17.43 -8.63 6.25
N LEU A 172 -18.50 -9.27 5.80
CA LEU A 172 -19.77 -8.58 5.56
C LEU A 172 -20.34 -7.94 6.82
N ARG A 173 -20.25 -8.63 7.97
CA ARG A 173 -20.68 -8.06 9.25
C ARG A 173 -19.81 -6.89 9.70
N ALA A 174 -18.50 -6.97 9.49
CA ALA A 174 -17.55 -5.97 9.96
C ALA A 174 -17.47 -4.73 9.05
N PHE A 175 -17.52 -4.92 7.74
CA PHE A 175 -17.18 -3.89 6.74
C PHE A 175 -18.30 -3.61 5.73
N GLY A 176 -19.43 -4.33 5.80
CA GLY A 176 -20.44 -4.30 4.75
C GLY A 176 -19.92 -4.87 3.43
N LYS A 177 -20.72 -4.75 2.37
CA LYS A 177 -20.39 -5.31 1.06
C LYS A 177 -19.24 -4.53 0.40
N GLU A 178 -19.31 -3.22 0.44
CA GLU A 178 -18.34 -2.31 -0.17
C GLU A 178 -16.97 -2.44 0.51
N GLY A 179 -16.91 -2.45 1.84
CA GLY A 179 -15.66 -2.62 2.57
C GLY A 179 -15.05 -4.02 2.39
N THR A 180 -15.88 -5.07 2.32
CA THR A 180 -15.43 -6.44 2.03
C THR A 180 -14.80 -6.56 0.65
N VAL A 181 -15.47 -6.05 -0.39
CA VAL A 181 -14.93 -6.04 -1.75
C VAL A 181 -13.69 -5.14 -1.85
N GLY A 182 -13.69 -4.00 -1.15
CA GLY A 182 -12.54 -3.12 -1.02
C GLY A 182 -11.32 -3.84 -0.44
N LEU A 183 -11.48 -4.64 0.62
CA LEU A 183 -10.42 -5.44 1.22
C LEU A 183 -9.82 -6.42 0.21
N VAL A 184 -10.66 -7.09 -0.59
CA VAL A 184 -10.19 -7.97 -1.68
C VAL A 184 -9.39 -7.21 -2.73
N HIS A 185 -9.81 -5.99 -3.10
CA HIS A 185 -9.04 -5.14 -4.00
C HIS A 185 -7.68 -4.73 -3.43
N TYR A 186 -7.58 -4.44 -2.13
CA TYR A 186 -6.30 -4.19 -1.46
C TYR A 186 -5.36 -5.40 -1.58
N VAL A 187 -5.87 -6.60 -1.30
CA VAL A 187 -5.09 -7.84 -1.41
C VAL A 187 -4.59 -8.05 -2.85
N ALA A 188 -5.46 -7.89 -3.85
CA ALA A 188 -5.09 -8.05 -5.25
C ALA A 188 -4.07 -7.00 -5.73
N LEU A 189 -4.30 -5.73 -5.39
CA LEU A 189 -3.44 -4.61 -5.78
C LEU A 189 -2.03 -4.75 -5.22
N TYR A 190 -1.90 -5.08 -3.92
CA TYR A 190 -0.59 -5.21 -3.28
C TYR A 190 0.11 -6.52 -3.60
N THR A 191 -0.64 -7.58 -3.96
CA THR A 191 -0.06 -8.78 -4.59
C THR A 191 0.62 -8.42 -5.92
N TRP A 192 -0.12 -7.77 -6.82
CA TRP A 192 0.41 -7.36 -8.13
C TRP A 192 1.59 -6.40 -7.98
N THR A 193 1.48 -5.41 -7.08
CA THR A 193 2.54 -4.42 -6.83
C THR A 193 3.81 -5.10 -6.29
N SER A 194 3.68 -6.06 -5.37
CA SER A 194 4.83 -6.76 -4.80
C SER A 194 5.55 -7.62 -5.85
N ILE A 195 4.80 -8.30 -6.72
CA ILE A 195 5.37 -9.04 -7.85
C ILE A 195 6.13 -8.10 -8.79
N ALA A 196 5.55 -6.94 -9.12
CA ALA A 196 6.18 -5.93 -9.98
C ALA A 196 7.50 -5.40 -9.38
N LEU A 197 7.50 -5.05 -8.10
CA LEU A 197 8.69 -4.55 -7.40
C LEU A 197 9.80 -5.59 -7.31
N ASN A 198 9.45 -6.85 -7.06
CA ASN A 198 10.42 -7.96 -7.07
C ASN A 198 11.00 -8.20 -8.46
N ALA A 199 10.17 -8.16 -9.50
CA ALA A 199 10.63 -8.30 -10.88
C ALA A 199 11.65 -7.20 -11.24
N ALA A 200 11.45 -5.98 -10.74
CA ALA A 200 12.38 -4.86 -10.93
C ALA A 200 13.56 -4.83 -9.95
N ASP A 201 13.67 -5.75 -8.98
CA ASP A 201 14.71 -5.74 -7.93
C ASP A 201 14.76 -4.41 -7.14
N VAL A 202 13.60 -3.85 -6.82
CA VAL A 202 13.54 -2.58 -6.09
C VAL A 202 13.91 -2.81 -4.62
N THR A 203 15.01 -2.19 -4.18
CA THR A 203 15.51 -2.32 -2.82
C THR A 203 14.80 -1.38 -1.85
N ALA A 204 14.89 -1.72 -0.56
CA ALA A 204 14.39 -0.93 0.56
C ALA A 204 14.91 0.54 0.54
N SER A 205 16.18 0.75 0.18
CA SER A 205 16.79 2.09 0.05
C SER A 205 16.28 2.94 -1.12
N GLY A 206 15.28 2.48 -1.88
CA GLY A 206 14.66 3.26 -2.96
C GLY A 206 15.58 3.58 -4.15
N GLY A 207 16.71 2.87 -4.28
CA GLY A 207 17.67 3.07 -5.36
C GLY A 207 18.53 4.33 -5.25
N ASN A 208 18.92 4.73 -4.04
CA ASN A 208 20.04 5.66 -3.83
C ASN A 208 21.36 4.87 -3.76
N ASP A 209 21.95 4.59 -4.93
CA ASP A 209 23.40 4.46 -5.11
C ASP A 209 23.81 5.43 -6.24
#